data_AF-A0A835YRE0-F1
#
_entry.id   AF-A0A835YRE0-F1
#
_cell.length_a   1.000
_cell.length_b   1.000
_cell.length_c   1.000
_cell.angle_alpha   90.00
_cell.angle_beta   90.00
_cell.angle_gamma   90.00
#
_symmetry.space_group_name_H-M   'P 1'
#
loop_
_entity.id
_entity.type
_entity.pdbx_description
1 polymer ?
#
loop_
_entity_poly.entity_id
_entity_poly.type
_entity_poly.pdbx_seq_one_letter_code
_entity_poly.pdbx_strand_id
1 'polypeptide(L)'
;MSAFDEAGVAAAAALASDGLQATDLPAQDAAHAPDADAAPQATDEAAQGCGTSADASEGERAASDEKIETGDVGENVGPIDFVKANRRMSAEIAAEVGKLRRKSQADVLDAELDSGASRHKLASASKQSEALRQKADQKLKSKASTHMKLHRELSQKSQEERTKMELEAAHRDWEEKQRHKAEQIARQKEERLRALEDKKRGESALRAAVATREEQERQRAREEYEAGLQARTAREDADKAARKAELELRKQRIVDERQRKEKEKSAALEEVKARLEARRAEAKEREEAHRAAIQARKDALKRQAEKRSSASSAFVVAIAGMVKDRKETRTLGKTAAFAR
;
A
#
# COMPACT_ATOMS: atom_id res chain seq x y z
N MET A 1 -21.44 21.31 -58.50
CA MET A 1 -20.07 21.82 -58.67
C MET A 1 -19.26 21.34 -57.48
N SER A 2 -18.38 20.39 -57.75
CA SER A 2 -17.41 19.77 -56.85
C SER A 2 -16.16 20.65 -56.74
N ALA A 3 -15.62 20.83 -55.53
CA ALA A 3 -14.19 20.85 -55.24
C ALA A 3 -13.98 21.11 -53.73
N PHE A 4 -13.06 20.34 -53.13
CA PHE A 4 -12.43 20.51 -51.80
C PHE A 4 -13.11 19.85 -50.59
N ASP A 5 -13.20 18.51 -50.64
CA ASP A 5 -13.18 17.61 -49.47
C ASP A 5 -11.90 16.74 -49.53
N GLU A 6 -10.73 17.37 -49.56
CA GLU A 6 -9.41 16.74 -49.38
C GLU A 6 -8.49 17.67 -48.58
N ALA A 7 -8.88 17.94 -47.33
CA ALA A 7 -7.96 18.39 -46.28
C ALA A 7 -8.30 17.71 -44.94
N GLY A 8 -8.98 16.56 -45.01
CA GLY A 8 -8.98 15.60 -43.93
C GLY A 8 -7.68 14.79 -43.96
N VAL A 9 -7.20 14.45 -42.78
CA VAL A 9 -6.46 13.19 -42.55
C VAL A 9 -4.99 13.18 -43.04
N ALA A 10 -4.22 14.23 -42.74
CA ALA A 10 -2.74 14.19 -42.86
C ALA A 10 -2.00 14.81 -41.66
N ALA A 11 -2.62 14.84 -40.47
CA ALA A 11 -2.03 15.40 -39.25
C ALA A 11 -2.10 14.48 -38.02
N ALA A 12 -2.25 13.17 -38.22
CA ALA A 12 -2.39 12.18 -37.15
C ALA A 12 -1.44 10.97 -37.26
N ALA A 13 -0.33 11.07 -37.99
CA ALA A 13 0.60 9.95 -38.21
C ALA A 13 2.09 10.36 -38.35
N ALA A 14 2.53 11.43 -37.68
CA ALA A 14 3.93 11.90 -37.77
C ALA A 14 4.46 12.57 -36.50
N LEU A 15 4.17 12.00 -35.31
CA LEU A 15 4.91 12.33 -34.09
C LEU A 15 5.10 11.10 -33.19
N ALA A 16 5.41 9.99 -33.85
CA ALA A 16 5.99 8.80 -33.27
C ALA A 16 7.40 8.63 -33.84
N SER A 17 8.35 9.42 -33.34
CA SER A 17 9.79 9.11 -33.33
C SER A 17 10.49 10.16 -32.49
N ASP A 18 11.44 9.72 -31.67
CA ASP A 18 12.39 10.51 -30.88
C ASP A 18 11.89 10.92 -29.48
N GLY A 19 11.82 9.92 -28.60
CA GLY A 19 11.69 10.12 -27.15
C GLY A 19 12.02 8.92 -26.27
N LEU A 20 12.49 7.80 -26.81
CA LEU A 20 12.89 6.63 -26.03
C LEU A 20 14.42 6.49 -26.04
N GLN A 21 15.10 7.39 -25.33
CA GLN A 21 16.46 7.10 -24.87
C GLN A 21 16.35 6.12 -23.71
N ALA A 22 16.76 4.88 -23.97
CA ALA A 22 17.16 3.95 -22.94
C ALA A 22 18.41 4.52 -22.26
N THR A 23 18.22 5.24 -21.15
CA THR A 23 19.31 5.55 -20.23
C THR A 23 19.37 4.44 -19.19
N ASP A 24 20.43 3.64 -19.32
CA ASP A 24 20.91 2.68 -18.33
C ASP A 24 20.86 3.28 -16.93
N LEU A 25 20.27 2.52 -16.01
CA LEU A 25 20.39 2.69 -14.57
C LEU A 25 21.84 2.38 -14.15
N PRO A 26 22.58 3.31 -13.53
CA PRO A 26 23.65 2.90 -12.64
C PRO A 26 23.02 2.54 -11.28
N ALA A 27 22.94 1.23 -11.00
CA ALA A 27 22.91 0.77 -9.62
C ALA A 27 24.28 1.09 -9.01
N GLN A 28 24.35 2.13 -8.18
CA GLN A 28 25.48 2.35 -7.28
C GLN A 28 24.97 2.61 -5.85
N ASP A 29 25.40 1.68 -5.00
CA ASP A 29 25.60 1.83 -3.57
C ASP A 29 26.10 3.22 -3.18
N ALA A 30 25.54 3.79 -2.10
CA ALA A 30 26.24 3.92 -0.82
C ALA A 30 25.69 5.08 0.04
N ALA A 31 25.60 4.80 1.35
CA ALA A 31 25.73 5.70 2.51
C ALA A 31 24.54 6.65 2.82
N HIS A 32 24.10 6.90 4.05
CA HIS A 32 24.45 6.54 5.45
C HIS A 32 23.22 6.96 6.30
N ALA A 33 22.92 6.40 7.48
CA ALA A 33 23.51 6.69 8.81
C ALA A 33 22.57 6.06 9.90
N PRO A 34 22.84 6.18 11.22
CA PRO A 34 24.00 5.77 12.02
C PRO A 34 23.60 4.84 13.20
N ASP A 35 24.59 4.42 13.99
CA ASP A 35 24.53 3.57 15.20
C ASP A 35 23.56 4.06 16.30
N ALA A 36 23.00 3.10 17.07
CA ALA A 36 22.61 3.31 18.46
C ALA A 36 22.68 2.00 19.26
N ASP A 37 23.79 1.84 19.96
CA ASP A 37 24.00 0.97 21.12
C ASP A 37 22.95 1.25 22.21
N ALA A 38 22.31 0.23 22.75
CA ALA A 38 21.70 0.24 24.08
C ALA A 38 21.41 -1.18 24.58
N ALA A 39 22.43 -1.82 25.16
CA ALA A 39 22.18 -2.72 26.29
C ALA A 39 21.91 -1.86 27.54
N PRO A 40 20.97 -2.26 28.41
CA PRO A 40 21.45 -2.80 29.68
C PRO A 40 20.61 -3.94 30.28
N GLN A 41 21.36 -4.90 30.85
CA GLN A 41 21.22 -5.59 32.14
C GLN A 41 19.88 -6.15 32.65
N ALA A 42 19.97 -7.43 33.02
CA ALA A 42 19.55 -8.06 34.28
C ALA A 42 18.14 -7.77 34.84
N THR A 43 17.35 -8.84 35.00
CA THR A 43 16.83 -9.20 36.33
C THR A 43 16.61 -10.71 36.42
N ASP A 44 17.17 -11.25 37.50
CA ASP A 44 16.87 -12.53 38.12
C ASP A 44 15.72 -12.30 39.13
N GLU A 45 15.02 -13.38 39.45
CA GLU A 45 14.21 -13.63 40.67
C GLU A 45 12.68 -13.84 40.56
N ALA A 46 12.35 -15.05 41.05
CA ALA A 46 11.24 -15.40 41.95
C ALA A 46 9.85 -15.76 41.38
N ALA A 47 9.69 -17.06 41.11
CA ALA A 47 8.68 -17.93 41.74
C ALA A 47 9.22 -19.37 41.64
N GLN A 48 9.82 -20.01 42.65
CA GLN A 48 9.37 -20.35 44.02
C GLN A 48 8.18 -21.32 44.08
N GLY A 49 8.48 -22.53 44.55
CA GLY A 49 7.58 -23.66 44.84
C GLY A 49 8.36 -24.97 44.66
N CYS A 50 9.25 -25.41 45.57
CA CYS A 50 9.13 -25.73 47.00
C CYS A 50 8.17 -26.90 47.27
N GLY A 51 8.73 -28.03 47.75
CA GLY A 51 8.02 -29.26 48.15
C GLY A 51 8.89 -30.50 47.89
N THR A 52 9.92 -30.78 48.70
CA THR A 52 9.93 -31.78 49.79
C THR A 52 9.70 -33.21 49.29
N SER A 53 10.55 -34.21 49.54
CA SER A 53 11.04 -34.62 50.86
C SER A 53 12.35 -35.39 50.76
N ALA A 54 13.33 -34.97 51.56
CA ALA A 54 14.25 -35.90 52.17
C ALA A 54 13.46 -36.75 53.17
N ASP A 55 13.64 -38.06 53.11
CA ASP A 55 13.32 -38.92 54.24
C ASP A 55 14.52 -39.80 54.53
N ALA A 56 15.16 -39.50 55.65
CA ALA A 56 16.14 -40.32 56.31
C ALA A 56 15.52 -40.67 57.67
N SER A 57 15.09 -41.92 57.82
CA SER A 57 14.94 -42.59 59.12
C SER A 57 15.09 -44.08 58.86
N GLU A 58 16.19 -44.68 59.30
CA GLU A 58 16.25 -45.45 60.56
C GLU A 58 15.45 -46.75 60.52
N GLY A 59 16.06 -47.82 61.03
CA GLY A 59 15.33 -49.03 61.37
C GLY A 59 16.05 -50.32 61.03
N GLU A 60 17.24 -50.53 61.61
CA GLU A 60 17.51 -51.68 62.46
C GLU A 60 16.60 -52.91 62.25
N ARG A 61 17.13 -54.00 61.67
CA ARG A 61 16.57 -55.34 61.92
C ARG A 61 17.58 -56.46 61.68
N ALA A 62 17.95 -57.05 62.81
CA ALA A 62 18.08 -58.47 63.08
C ALA A 62 19.00 -59.30 62.16
N ALA A 63 20.07 -59.78 62.78
CA ALA A 63 20.56 -61.12 62.55
C ALA A 63 19.38 -62.12 62.63
N SER A 64 18.87 -62.57 61.48
CA SER A 64 18.19 -63.85 61.39
C SER A 64 19.21 -64.87 60.92
N ASP A 65 19.49 -65.85 61.78
CA ASP A 65 20.10 -67.13 61.42
C ASP A 65 19.09 -67.92 60.57
N GLU A 66 18.75 -67.42 59.39
CA GLU A 66 18.05 -68.21 58.39
C GLU A 66 19.08 -69.04 57.64
N LYS A 67 18.86 -70.36 57.68
CA LYS A 67 19.55 -71.37 56.89
C LYS A 67 19.84 -70.81 55.49
N ILE A 68 21.11 -70.79 55.12
CA ILE A 68 21.49 -70.77 53.71
C ILE A 68 21.07 -72.12 53.14
N GLU A 69 19.85 -72.18 52.65
CA GLU A 69 19.37 -73.28 51.84
C GLU A 69 20.20 -73.27 50.55
N THR A 70 20.90 -74.38 50.31
CA THR A 70 21.79 -74.56 49.18
C THR A 70 20.96 -74.76 47.91
N GLY A 71 20.39 -73.67 47.39
CA GLY A 71 19.38 -73.78 46.35
C GLY A 71 19.11 -72.52 45.54
N ASP A 72 20.09 -71.63 45.33
CA ASP A 72 20.09 -70.68 44.22
C ASP A 72 21.50 -70.08 44.02
N VAL A 73 22.21 -70.57 43.01
CA VAL A 73 23.61 -70.17 42.68
C VAL A 73 23.61 -69.07 41.59
N GLY A 74 22.50 -68.34 41.45
CA GLY A 74 22.21 -67.49 40.30
C GLY A 74 22.33 -65.98 40.50
N GLU A 75 22.40 -65.46 41.72
CA GLU A 75 22.30 -64.01 41.94
C GLU A 75 23.44 -63.49 42.83
N ASN A 76 24.34 -62.71 42.21
CA ASN A 76 25.25 -61.73 42.81
C ASN A 76 25.77 -62.05 44.22
N VAL A 77 26.66 -63.05 44.31
CA VAL A 77 27.48 -63.24 45.52
C VAL A 77 28.37 -62.01 45.68
N GLY A 78 28.01 -61.13 46.62
CA GLY A 78 28.79 -59.93 46.90
C GLY A 78 30.21 -60.27 47.38
N PRO A 79 31.16 -59.31 47.33
CA PRO A 79 32.53 -59.52 47.78
C PRO A 79 32.62 -60.05 49.22
N ILE A 80 31.64 -59.72 50.05
CA ILE A 80 31.54 -60.11 51.46
C ILE A 80 31.25 -61.61 51.62
N ASP A 81 30.38 -62.18 50.78
CA ASP A 81 30.02 -63.60 50.88
C ASP A 81 31.14 -64.50 50.34
N PHE A 82 31.93 -64.00 49.38
CA PHE A 82 33.19 -64.63 48.96
C PHE A 82 34.25 -64.67 50.08
N VAL A 83 34.43 -63.58 50.82
CA VAL A 83 35.36 -63.54 51.96
C VAL A 83 34.89 -64.48 53.07
N LYS A 84 33.59 -64.56 53.33
CA LYS A 84 33.01 -65.52 54.30
C LYS A 84 33.20 -66.97 53.86
N ALA A 85 32.97 -67.29 52.59
CA ALA A 85 33.20 -68.62 52.04
C ALA A 85 34.67 -69.05 52.13
N ASN A 86 35.61 -68.15 51.81
CA ASN A 86 37.05 -68.41 51.97
C ASN A 86 37.47 -68.64 53.42
N ARG A 87 36.89 -67.90 54.37
CA ARG A 87 37.15 -68.10 55.81
C ARG A 87 36.67 -69.46 56.28
N ARG A 88 35.46 -69.89 55.88
CA ARG A 88 34.93 -71.23 56.20
C ARG A 88 35.80 -72.34 55.60
N MET A 89 36.16 -72.22 54.33
CA MET A 89 36.99 -73.21 53.64
C MET A 89 38.41 -73.32 54.24
N SER A 90 39.02 -72.19 54.61
CA SER A 90 40.33 -72.18 55.29
C SER A 90 40.26 -72.87 56.66
N ALA A 91 39.16 -72.67 57.41
CA ALA A 91 38.94 -73.34 58.68
C ALA A 91 38.73 -74.86 58.52
N GLU A 92 37.99 -75.29 57.50
CA GLU A 92 37.78 -76.71 57.18
C GLU A 92 39.09 -77.40 56.77
N ILE A 93 39.89 -76.76 55.91
CA ILE A 93 41.22 -77.25 55.52
C ILE A 93 42.13 -77.38 56.74
N ALA A 94 42.19 -76.36 57.60
CA ALA A 94 42.99 -76.39 58.82
C ALA A 94 42.54 -77.51 59.78
N ALA A 95 41.23 -77.72 59.91
CA ALA A 95 40.67 -78.79 60.74
C ALA A 95 41.03 -80.18 60.19
N GLU A 96 40.98 -80.39 58.88
CA GLU A 96 41.29 -81.67 58.25
C GLU A 96 42.79 -81.99 58.23
N VAL A 97 43.64 -80.98 58.00
CA VAL A 97 45.09 -81.08 58.21
C VAL A 97 45.41 -81.40 59.68
N GLY A 98 44.73 -80.75 60.62
CA GLY A 98 44.86 -81.03 62.05
C GLY A 98 44.43 -82.45 62.43
N LYS A 99 43.39 -83.01 61.79
CA LYS A 99 42.98 -84.43 61.97
C LYS A 99 44.05 -85.39 61.45
N LEU A 100 44.58 -85.14 60.26
CA LEU A 100 45.60 -85.99 59.63
C LEU A 100 46.94 -85.95 60.38
N ARG A 101 47.35 -84.78 60.87
CA ARG A 101 48.55 -84.63 61.71
C ARG A 101 48.42 -85.37 63.04
N ARG A 102 47.26 -85.30 63.68
CA ARG A 102 46.98 -86.04 64.93
C ARG A 102 47.01 -87.56 64.72
N LYS A 103 46.43 -88.06 63.62
CA LYS A 103 46.49 -89.48 63.26
C LYS A 103 47.93 -89.93 62.96
N SER A 104 48.67 -89.16 62.17
CA SER A 104 50.09 -89.38 61.85
C SER A 104 50.99 -89.38 63.10
N GLN A 105 50.69 -88.54 64.10
CA GLN A 105 51.41 -88.54 65.38
C GLN A 105 51.05 -89.74 66.26
N ALA A 106 49.77 -90.13 66.31
CA ALA A 106 49.34 -91.33 67.01
C ALA A 106 49.95 -92.60 66.41
N ASP A 107 49.95 -92.74 65.08
CA ASP A 107 50.53 -93.89 64.38
C ASP A 107 52.06 -94.03 64.61
N VAL A 108 52.76 -92.90 64.81
CA VAL A 108 54.20 -92.90 65.16
C VAL A 108 54.41 -93.22 66.63
N LEU A 109 53.61 -92.63 67.52
CA LEU A 109 53.69 -92.86 68.97
C LEU A 109 53.36 -94.33 69.32
N ASP A 110 52.35 -94.90 68.65
CA ASP A 110 51.97 -96.32 68.78
C ASP A 110 53.09 -97.25 68.29
N ALA A 111 53.88 -96.84 67.28
CA ALA A 111 55.04 -97.59 66.83
C ALA A 111 56.28 -97.44 67.74
N GLU A 112 56.37 -96.35 68.51
CA GLU A 112 57.45 -96.08 69.47
C GLU A 112 57.21 -96.74 70.85
N LEU A 113 55.93 -96.89 71.27
CA LEU A 113 55.55 -97.54 72.54
C LEU A 113 55.60 -99.08 72.50
N ASP A 114 55.60 -99.68 71.31
CA ASP A 114 55.71 -101.13 71.10
C ASP A 114 57.19 -101.55 71.25
N SER A 115 57.61 -101.85 72.49
CA SER A 115 59.00 -101.96 73.02
C SER A 115 59.90 -103.07 72.44
N GLY A 116 59.73 -103.44 71.17
CA GLY A 116 60.57 -104.36 70.41
C GLY A 116 60.51 -104.15 68.89
N ALA A 117 59.91 -103.07 68.41
CA ALA A 117 59.81 -102.78 66.99
C ALA A 117 61.20 -102.45 66.38
N SER A 118 61.71 -103.38 65.55
CA SER A 118 62.91 -103.20 64.72
C SER A 118 62.92 -101.83 64.00
N ARG A 119 64.10 -101.24 63.82
CA ARG A 119 64.36 -100.02 63.00
C ARG A 119 63.58 -100.00 61.67
N HIS A 120 63.30 -101.16 61.10
CA HIS A 120 62.50 -101.31 59.89
C HIS A 120 61.00 -100.96 60.04
N LYS A 121 60.37 -101.25 61.19
CA LYS A 121 58.95 -100.91 61.43
C LYS A 121 58.75 -99.40 61.61
N LEU A 122 59.65 -98.74 62.33
CA LEU A 122 59.67 -97.28 62.46
C LEU A 122 59.90 -96.59 61.10
N ALA A 123 60.82 -97.11 60.27
CA ALA A 123 61.03 -96.61 58.91
C ALA A 123 59.80 -96.84 58.00
N SER A 124 59.08 -97.95 58.18
CA SER A 124 57.82 -98.25 57.47
C SER A 124 56.70 -97.30 57.88
N ALA A 125 56.49 -97.10 59.19
CA ALA A 125 55.48 -96.18 59.71
C ALA A 125 55.76 -94.73 59.29
N SER A 126 57.02 -94.31 59.30
CA SER A 126 57.46 -93.01 58.78
C SER A 126 57.14 -92.85 57.28
N LYS A 127 57.45 -93.85 56.45
CA LYS A 127 57.09 -93.85 55.02
C LYS A 127 55.58 -93.81 54.78
N GLN A 128 54.79 -94.53 55.57
CA GLN A 128 53.31 -94.50 55.47
C GLN A 128 52.74 -93.15 55.89
N SER A 129 53.26 -92.57 56.97
CA SER A 129 52.92 -91.24 57.47
C SER A 129 53.26 -90.14 56.46
N GLU A 130 54.43 -90.24 55.83
CA GLU A 130 54.86 -89.33 54.76
C GLU A 130 54.02 -89.48 53.50
N ALA A 131 53.64 -90.71 53.12
CA ALA A 131 52.70 -90.96 52.03
C ALA A 131 51.29 -90.40 52.31
N LEU A 132 50.82 -90.45 53.57
CA LEU A 132 49.55 -89.84 53.98
C LEU A 132 49.62 -88.30 53.92
N ARG A 133 50.74 -87.69 54.31
CA ARG A 133 50.97 -86.24 54.17
C ARG A 133 50.99 -85.83 52.70
N GLN A 134 51.71 -86.55 51.84
CA GLN A 134 51.76 -86.26 50.40
C GLN A 134 50.37 -86.37 49.75
N LYS A 135 49.56 -87.38 50.11
CA LYS A 135 48.17 -87.50 49.65
C LYS A 135 47.28 -86.35 50.13
N ALA A 136 47.46 -85.91 51.38
CA ALA A 136 46.74 -84.77 51.93
C ALA A 136 47.10 -83.48 51.18
N ASP A 137 48.38 -83.23 50.99
CA ASP A 137 48.89 -82.05 50.27
C ASP A 137 48.44 -82.04 48.81
N GLN A 138 48.38 -83.20 48.15
CA GLN A 138 47.87 -83.31 46.77
C GLN A 138 46.36 -83.04 46.69
N LYS A 139 45.58 -83.48 47.68
CA LYS A 139 44.14 -83.15 47.80
C LYS A 139 43.92 -81.65 48.09
N LEU A 140 44.76 -81.04 48.92
CA LEU A 140 44.68 -79.61 49.21
C LEU A 140 45.05 -78.77 47.99
N LYS A 141 46.13 -79.13 47.28
CA LYS A 141 46.55 -78.46 46.05
C LYS A 141 45.50 -78.57 44.94
N SER A 142 44.87 -79.75 44.77
CA SER A 142 43.80 -79.93 43.78
C SER A 142 42.56 -79.12 44.13
N LYS A 143 42.08 -79.15 45.40
CA LYS A 143 40.95 -78.32 45.87
C LYS A 143 41.22 -76.82 45.70
N ALA A 144 42.41 -76.35 46.08
CA ALA A 144 42.82 -74.96 45.92
C ALA A 144 42.86 -74.55 44.43
N SER A 145 43.34 -75.44 43.54
CA SER A 145 43.36 -75.18 42.09
C SER A 145 41.95 -75.02 41.51
N THR A 146 41.00 -75.90 41.87
CA THR A 146 39.59 -75.77 41.46
C THR A 146 38.96 -74.47 41.94
N HIS A 147 39.24 -74.06 43.19
CA HIS A 147 38.68 -72.83 43.73
C HIS A 147 39.28 -71.57 43.07
N MET A 148 40.58 -71.55 42.80
CA MET A 148 41.22 -70.43 42.09
C MET A 148 40.70 -70.29 40.65
N LYS A 149 40.35 -71.40 40.00
CA LYS A 149 39.67 -71.38 38.69
C LYS A 149 38.26 -70.79 38.82
N LEU A 150 37.46 -71.27 39.76
CA LEU A 150 36.12 -70.74 40.04
C LEU A 150 36.15 -69.23 40.32
N HIS A 151 37.11 -68.76 41.12
CA HIS A 151 37.25 -67.33 41.40
C HIS A 151 37.59 -66.52 40.14
N ARG A 152 38.52 -67.00 39.32
CA ARG A 152 38.86 -66.33 38.05
C ARG A 152 37.65 -66.28 37.13
N GLU A 153 36.90 -67.37 37.02
CA GLU A 153 35.66 -67.44 36.21
C GLU A 153 34.58 -66.48 36.72
N LEU A 154 34.35 -66.41 38.03
CA LEU A 154 33.38 -65.48 38.63
C LEU A 154 33.82 -64.02 38.49
N SER A 155 35.11 -63.73 38.69
CA SER A 155 35.67 -62.40 38.49
C SER A 155 35.59 -61.96 37.02
N GLN A 156 35.88 -62.88 36.10
CA GLN A 156 35.77 -62.63 34.66
C GLN A 156 34.31 -62.37 34.27
N LYS A 157 33.37 -63.19 34.73
CA LYS A 157 31.93 -62.99 34.48
C LYS A 157 31.42 -61.67 35.03
N SER A 158 31.82 -61.28 36.25
CA SER A 158 31.43 -59.99 36.83
C SER A 158 32.01 -58.81 36.04
N GLN A 159 33.24 -58.93 35.55
CA GLN A 159 33.84 -57.91 34.69
C GLN A 159 33.14 -57.82 33.32
N GLU A 160 32.82 -58.95 32.71
CA GLU A 160 32.05 -59.03 31.47
C GLU A 160 30.67 -58.39 31.63
N GLU A 161 29.95 -58.68 32.71
CA GLU A 161 28.63 -58.09 32.99
C GLU A 161 28.71 -56.58 33.20
N ARG A 162 29.72 -56.08 33.93
CA ARG A 162 29.96 -54.63 34.06
C ARG A 162 30.22 -53.98 32.71
N THR A 163 31.13 -54.55 31.91
CA THR A 163 31.42 -54.00 30.57
C THR A 163 30.19 -54.04 29.66
N LYS A 164 29.33 -55.05 29.79
CA LYS A 164 28.08 -55.15 29.05
C LYS A 164 27.11 -54.03 29.46
N MET A 165 26.91 -53.81 30.75
CA MET A 165 26.06 -52.72 31.24
C MET A 165 26.60 -51.34 30.86
N GLU A 166 27.92 -51.14 30.90
CA GLU A 166 28.58 -49.91 30.46
C GLU A 166 28.38 -49.66 28.95
N LEU A 167 28.51 -50.70 28.12
CA LEU A 167 28.25 -50.61 26.68
C LEU A 167 26.77 -50.31 26.38
N GLU A 168 25.84 -50.92 27.11
CA GLU A 168 24.41 -50.63 26.97
C GLU A 168 24.08 -49.19 27.39
N ALA A 169 24.68 -48.68 28.47
CA ALA A 169 24.53 -47.28 28.88
C ALA A 169 25.09 -46.32 27.82
N ALA A 170 26.29 -46.58 27.30
CA ALA A 170 26.88 -45.79 26.23
C ALA A 170 26.05 -45.79 24.95
N HIS A 171 25.39 -46.91 24.63
CA HIS A 171 24.48 -47.00 23.48
C HIS A 171 23.23 -46.14 23.69
N ARG A 172 22.60 -46.18 24.86
CA ARG A 172 21.43 -45.35 25.19
C ARG A 172 21.77 -43.86 25.16
N ASP A 173 22.90 -43.47 25.74
CA ASP A 173 23.39 -42.08 25.71
C ASP A 173 23.63 -41.60 24.28
N TRP A 174 24.18 -42.47 23.43
CA TRP A 174 24.38 -42.16 22.02
C TRP A 174 23.06 -42.02 21.27
N GLU A 175 22.09 -42.93 21.49
CA GLU A 175 20.75 -42.82 20.91
C GLU A 175 20.04 -41.53 21.34
N GLU A 176 20.11 -41.17 22.61
CA GLU A 176 19.50 -39.94 23.13
C GLU A 176 20.12 -38.69 22.50
N LYS A 177 21.45 -38.66 22.34
CA LYS A 177 22.15 -37.60 21.61
C LYS A 177 21.71 -37.52 20.15
N GLN A 178 21.50 -38.65 19.48
CA GLN A 178 20.99 -38.66 18.11
C GLN A 178 19.55 -38.17 18.02
N ARG A 179 18.68 -38.56 18.96
CA ARG A 179 17.28 -38.10 19.04
C ARG A 179 17.22 -36.59 19.25
N HIS A 180 17.97 -36.06 20.23
CA HIS A 180 18.01 -34.62 20.49
C HIS A 180 18.55 -33.82 19.29
N LYS A 181 19.59 -34.34 18.61
CA LYS A 181 20.10 -33.72 17.38
C LYS A 181 19.05 -33.72 16.25
N ALA A 182 18.29 -34.82 16.09
CA ALA A 182 17.22 -34.89 15.11
C ALA A 182 16.08 -33.91 15.43
N GLU A 183 15.70 -33.78 16.69
CA GLU A 183 14.70 -32.80 17.14
C GLU A 183 15.14 -31.36 16.89
N GLN A 184 16.41 -31.02 17.17
CA GLN A 184 16.95 -29.70 16.87
C GLN A 184 16.87 -29.38 15.37
N ILE A 185 17.22 -30.34 14.50
CA ILE A 185 17.12 -30.17 13.04
C ILE A 185 15.65 -30.01 12.63
N ALA A 186 14.72 -30.75 13.23
CA ALA A 186 13.29 -30.63 12.94
C ALA A 186 12.76 -29.22 13.31
N ARG A 187 13.09 -28.72 14.50
CA ARG A 187 12.71 -27.36 14.95
C ARG A 187 13.28 -26.28 14.03
N GLN A 188 14.57 -26.37 13.67
CA GLN A 188 15.19 -25.42 12.73
C GLN A 188 14.54 -25.43 11.35
N LYS A 189 14.09 -26.60 10.87
CA LYS A 189 13.37 -26.71 9.59
C LYS A 189 11.97 -26.08 9.68
N GLU A 190 11.25 -26.31 10.77
CA GLU A 190 9.93 -25.72 11.01
C GLU A 190 10.01 -24.19 11.11
N GLU A 191 10.99 -23.66 11.86
CA GLU A 191 11.24 -22.22 11.96
C GLU A 191 11.58 -21.60 10.59
N ARG A 192 12.43 -22.26 9.79
CA ARG A 192 12.74 -21.80 8.42
C ARG A 192 11.52 -21.83 7.51
N LEU A 193 10.67 -22.86 7.60
CA LEU A 193 9.43 -22.94 6.83
C LEU A 193 8.48 -21.80 7.22
N ARG A 194 8.32 -21.56 8.52
CA ARG A 194 7.50 -20.45 9.03
C ARG A 194 8.00 -19.09 8.53
N ALA A 195 9.31 -18.84 8.60
CA ALA A 195 9.91 -17.61 8.10
C ALA A 195 9.71 -17.42 6.59
N LEU A 196 9.75 -18.50 5.80
CA LEU A 196 9.46 -18.45 4.36
C LEU A 196 7.97 -18.18 4.08
N GLU A 197 7.06 -18.75 4.86
CA GLU A 197 5.63 -18.45 4.76
C GLU A 197 5.33 -17.00 5.11
N ASP A 198 5.93 -16.46 6.18
CA ASP A 198 5.75 -15.08 6.57
C ASP A 198 6.30 -14.11 5.52
N LYS A 199 7.44 -14.45 4.88
CA LYS A 199 7.94 -13.71 3.70
C LYS A 199 6.95 -13.76 2.53
N LYS A 200 6.41 -14.93 2.19
CA LYS A 200 5.41 -15.07 1.12
C LYS A 200 4.12 -14.28 1.42
N ARG A 201 3.66 -14.30 2.67
CA ARG A 201 2.52 -13.49 3.13
C ARG A 201 2.82 -12.00 3.02
N GLY A 202 4.03 -11.57 3.41
CA GLY A 202 4.51 -10.20 3.25
C GLY A 202 4.56 -9.75 1.78
N GLU A 203 5.11 -10.56 0.89
CA GLU A 203 5.15 -10.30 -0.57
C GLU A 203 3.75 -10.24 -1.19
N SER A 204 2.81 -11.06 -0.71
CA SER A 204 1.42 -11.00 -1.13
C SER A 204 0.74 -9.71 -0.67
N ALA A 205 0.97 -9.30 0.58
CA ALA A 205 0.43 -8.06 1.13
C ALA A 205 0.99 -6.82 0.40
N LEU A 206 2.29 -6.80 0.08
CA LEU A 206 2.91 -5.74 -0.69
C LEU A 206 2.33 -5.64 -2.11
N ARG A 207 2.14 -6.78 -2.79
CA ARG A 207 1.49 -6.79 -4.12
C ARG A 207 0.05 -6.28 -4.08
N ALA A 208 -0.72 -6.68 -3.06
CA ALA A 208 -2.08 -6.18 -2.88
C ALA A 208 -2.09 -4.66 -2.60
N ALA A 209 -1.18 -4.17 -1.76
CA ALA A 209 -1.05 -2.73 -1.48
C ALA A 209 -0.70 -1.91 -2.74
N VAL A 210 0.24 -2.39 -3.55
CA VAL A 210 0.59 -1.76 -4.83
C VAL A 210 -0.62 -1.71 -5.77
N ALA A 211 -1.34 -2.82 -5.92
CA ALA A 211 -2.56 -2.85 -6.75
C ALA A 211 -3.63 -1.85 -6.27
N THR A 212 -3.83 -1.71 -4.96
CA THR A 212 -4.78 -0.73 -4.42
C THR A 212 -4.35 0.71 -4.69
N ARG A 213 -3.04 1.00 -4.62
CA ARG A 213 -2.51 2.33 -4.92
C ARG A 213 -2.63 2.67 -6.40
N GLU A 214 -2.31 1.73 -7.28
CA GLU A 214 -2.50 1.90 -8.72
C GLU A 214 -3.97 2.15 -9.09
N GLU A 215 -4.91 1.44 -8.45
CA GLU A 215 -6.35 1.65 -8.66
C GLU A 215 -6.78 3.05 -8.20
N GLN A 216 -6.28 3.53 -7.06
CA GLN A 216 -6.53 4.90 -6.57
C GLN A 216 -5.96 5.97 -7.52
N GLU A 217 -4.75 5.77 -8.05
CA GLU A 217 -4.13 6.68 -9.01
C GLU A 217 -4.94 6.72 -10.33
N ARG A 218 -5.44 5.56 -10.79
CA ARG A 218 -6.36 5.49 -11.94
C ARG A 218 -7.68 6.21 -11.69
N GLN A 219 -8.23 6.11 -10.49
CA GLN A 219 -9.46 6.83 -10.11
C GLN A 219 -9.24 8.35 -10.13
N ARG A 220 -8.15 8.84 -9.52
CA ARG A 220 -7.81 10.28 -9.56
C ARG A 220 -7.60 10.79 -10.98
N ALA A 221 -6.91 10.04 -11.83
CA ALA A 221 -6.71 10.44 -13.23
C ALA A 221 -8.04 10.52 -14.01
N ARG A 222 -9.01 9.63 -13.72
CA ARG A 222 -10.37 9.71 -14.30
C ARG A 222 -11.13 10.93 -13.80
N GLU A 223 -11.10 11.18 -12.48
CA GLU A 223 -11.74 12.35 -11.88
C GLU A 223 -11.17 13.67 -12.43
N GLU A 224 -9.84 13.77 -12.58
CA GLU A 224 -9.17 14.93 -13.17
C GLU A 224 -9.55 15.11 -14.65
N TYR A 225 -9.65 14.02 -15.41
CA TYR A 225 -10.07 14.06 -16.82
C TYR A 225 -11.54 14.47 -16.97
N GLU A 226 -12.44 13.91 -16.15
CA GLU A 226 -13.86 14.26 -16.13
C GLU A 226 -14.07 15.71 -15.71
N ALA A 227 -13.37 16.18 -14.68
CA ALA A 227 -13.37 17.59 -14.28
C ALA A 227 -12.85 18.49 -15.41
N GLY A 228 -11.81 18.04 -16.13
CA GLY A 228 -11.28 18.72 -17.31
C GLY A 228 -12.29 18.83 -18.45
N LEU A 229 -13.06 17.77 -18.73
CA LEU A 229 -14.14 17.76 -19.73
C LEU A 229 -15.28 18.69 -19.32
N GLN A 230 -15.71 18.66 -18.06
CA GLN A 230 -16.72 19.57 -17.54
C GLN A 230 -16.30 21.04 -17.65
N ALA A 231 -15.03 21.35 -17.37
CA ALA A 231 -14.51 22.70 -17.53
C ALA A 231 -14.50 23.18 -19.00
N ARG A 232 -14.20 22.27 -19.95
CA ARG A 232 -14.24 22.60 -21.39
C ARG A 232 -15.66 22.84 -21.88
N THR A 233 -16.60 21.97 -21.52
CA THR A 233 -18.02 22.10 -21.91
C THR A 233 -18.63 23.38 -21.32
N ALA A 234 -18.37 23.68 -20.05
CA ALA A 234 -18.83 24.92 -19.42
C ALA A 234 -18.29 26.19 -20.12
N ARG A 235 -17.04 26.17 -20.59
CA ARG A 235 -16.47 27.28 -21.38
C ARG A 235 -17.15 27.42 -22.75
N GLU A 236 -17.34 26.31 -23.45
CA GLU A 236 -17.99 26.32 -24.76
C GLU A 236 -19.44 26.83 -24.66
N ASP A 237 -20.17 26.43 -23.62
CA ASP A 237 -21.54 26.91 -23.38
C ASP A 237 -21.57 28.39 -22.99
N ALA A 238 -20.61 28.86 -22.19
CA ALA A 238 -20.45 30.28 -21.90
C ALA A 238 -20.14 31.10 -23.16
N ASP A 239 -19.27 30.60 -24.05
CA ASP A 239 -18.93 31.25 -25.31
C ASP A 239 -20.13 31.30 -26.27
N LYS A 240 -20.91 30.21 -26.36
CA LYS A 240 -22.16 30.19 -27.14
C LYS A 240 -23.17 31.20 -26.61
N ALA A 241 -23.33 31.29 -25.28
CA ALA A 241 -24.21 32.25 -24.65
C ALA A 241 -23.74 33.70 -24.91
N ALA A 242 -22.44 33.97 -24.79
CA ALA A 242 -21.86 35.29 -25.08
C ALA A 242 -22.09 35.71 -26.53
N ARG A 243 -21.85 34.82 -27.51
CA ARG A 243 -22.10 35.09 -28.93
C ARG A 243 -23.57 35.35 -29.22
N LYS A 244 -24.48 34.61 -28.58
CA LYS A 244 -25.92 34.84 -28.72
C LYS A 244 -26.31 36.24 -28.21
N ALA A 245 -25.81 36.61 -27.03
CA ALA A 245 -26.05 37.94 -26.46
C ALA A 245 -25.47 39.06 -27.35
N GLU A 246 -24.27 38.88 -27.90
CA GLU A 246 -23.67 39.83 -28.84
C GLU A 246 -24.51 40.02 -30.11
N LEU A 247 -25.00 38.91 -30.69
CA LEU A 247 -25.87 38.96 -31.86
C LEU A 247 -27.20 39.66 -31.57
N GLU A 248 -27.78 39.45 -30.39
CA GLU A 248 -29.00 40.13 -29.96
C GLU A 248 -28.78 41.64 -29.80
N LEU A 249 -27.68 42.06 -29.15
CA LEU A 249 -27.30 43.47 -29.06
C LEU A 249 -27.09 44.09 -30.44
N ARG A 250 -26.47 43.38 -31.38
CA ARG A 250 -26.27 43.86 -32.75
C ARG A 250 -27.60 44.01 -33.50
N LYS A 251 -28.54 43.06 -33.34
CA LYS A 251 -29.88 43.16 -33.93
C LYS A 251 -30.62 44.37 -33.38
N GLN A 252 -30.56 44.60 -32.07
CA GLN A 252 -31.19 45.75 -31.43
C GLN A 252 -30.62 47.07 -31.98
N ARG A 253 -29.29 47.18 -32.09
CA ARG A 253 -28.64 48.35 -32.69
C ARG A 253 -29.11 48.63 -34.11
N ILE A 254 -29.28 47.61 -34.95
CA ILE A 254 -29.79 47.78 -36.32
C ILE A 254 -31.24 48.29 -36.32
N VAL A 255 -32.08 47.76 -35.43
CA VAL A 255 -33.48 48.21 -35.30
C VAL A 255 -33.52 49.66 -34.83
N ASP A 256 -32.75 50.00 -33.80
CA ASP A 256 -32.68 51.36 -33.25
C ASP A 256 -32.15 52.35 -34.32
N GLU A 257 -31.14 51.95 -35.10
CA GLU A 257 -30.62 52.76 -36.20
C GLU A 257 -31.66 52.96 -37.31
N ARG A 258 -32.45 51.93 -37.65
CA ARG A 258 -33.56 52.05 -38.61
C ARG A 258 -34.63 53.01 -38.11
N GLN A 259 -35.04 52.89 -36.85
CA GLN A 259 -36.01 53.80 -36.24
C GLN A 259 -35.50 55.23 -36.20
N ARG A 260 -34.21 55.44 -35.89
CA ARG A 260 -33.59 56.76 -35.94
C ARG A 260 -33.64 57.34 -37.35
N LYS A 261 -33.24 56.57 -38.37
CA LYS A 261 -33.31 56.98 -39.78
C LYS A 261 -34.73 57.25 -40.25
N GLU A 262 -35.71 56.48 -39.77
CA GLU A 262 -37.13 56.68 -40.09
C GLU A 262 -37.66 57.97 -39.47
N LYS A 263 -37.34 58.25 -38.19
CA LYS A 263 -37.65 59.51 -37.51
C LYS A 263 -36.99 60.72 -38.19
N GLU A 264 -35.73 60.58 -38.60
CA GLU A 264 -35.01 61.62 -39.36
C GLU A 264 -35.69 61.87 -40.72
N LYS A 265 -36.12 60.82 -41.44
CA LYS A 265 -36.87 60.95 -42.70
C LYS A 265 -38.23 61.59 -42.51
N SER A 266 -39.00 61.21 -41.49
CA SER A 266 -40.31 61.80 -41.22
C SER A 266 -40.19 63.28 -40.87
N ALA A 267 -39.20 63.63 -40.03
CA ALA A 267 -38.90 65.02 -39.71
C ALA A 267 -38.51 65.84 -40.95
N ALA A 268 -37.67 65.29 -41.83
CA ALA A 268 -37.32 65.95 -43.09
C ALA A 268 -38.54 66.15 -44.02
N LEU A 269 -39.45 65.17 -44.09
CA LEU A 269 -40.68 65.29 -44.87
C LEU A 269 -41.64 66.33 -44.29
N GLU A 270 -41.76 66.42 -42.96
CA GLU A 270 -42.55 67.46 -42.29
C GLU A 270 -41.97 68.86 -42.55
N GLU A 271 -40.64 69.02 -42.50
CA GLU A 271 -39.98 70.28 -42.82
C GLU A 271 -40.24 70.71 -44.28
N VAL A 272 -40.16 69.77 -45.23
CA VAL A 272 -40.46 70.05 -46.64
C VAL A 272 -41.92 70.41 -46.85
N LYS A 273 -42.87 69.72 -46.19
CA LYS A 273 -44.29 70.07 -46.23
C LYS A 273 -44.54 71.47 -45.68
N ALA A 274 -43.96 71.80 -44.52
CA ALA A 274 -44.07 73.13 -43.92
C ALA A 274 -43.53 74.23 -44.87
N ARG A 275 -42.39 73.98 -45.53
CA ARG A 275 -41.84 74.92 -46.54
C ARG A 275 -42.75 75.08 -47.76
N LEU A 276 -43.36 74.00 -48.25
CA LEU A 276 -44.31 74.07 -49.36
C LEU A 276 -45.60 74.79 -48.98
N GLU A 277 -46.10 74.58 -47.77
CA GLU A 277 -47.27 75.28 -47.22
C GLU A 277 -47.00 76.78 -47.07
N ALA A 278 -45.82 77.15 -46.54
CA ALA A 278 -45.39 78.55 -46.47
C ALA A 278 -45.35 79.19 -47.87
N ARG A 279 -44.74 78.54 -48.87
CA ARG A 279 -44.73 79.03 -50.25
C ARG A 279 -46.12 79.12 -50.88
N ARG A 280 -47.02 78.19 -50.55
CA ARG A 280 -48.42 78.24 -51.01
C ARG A 280 -49.18 79.40 -50.38
N ALA A 281 -48.95 79.68 -49.09
CA ALA A 281 -49.51 80.85 -48.42
C ALA A 281 -48.99 82.14 -49.06
N GLU A 282 -47.67 82.26 -49.25
CA GLU A 282 -47.05 83.40 -49.95
C GLU A 282 -47.61 83.59 -51.37
N ALA A 283 -47.81 82.51 -52.12
CA ALA A 283 -48.40 82.57 -53.46
C ALA A 283 -49.85 83.08 -53.42
N LYS A 284 -50.66 82.63 -52.46
CA LYS A 284 -52.03 83.13 -52.26
C LYS A 284 -52.06 84.60 -51.87
N GLU A 285 -51.19 85.03 -50.95
CA GLU A 285 -51.05 86.44 -50.57
C GLU A 285 -50.66 87.30 -51.77
N ARG A 286 -49.74 86.81 -52.63
CA ARG A 286 -49.40 87.49 -53.89
C ARG A 286 -50.57 87.54 -54.86
N GLU A 287 -51.32 86.45 -55.03
CA GLU A 287 -52.52 86.44 -55.88
C GLU A 287 -53.59 87.42 -55.39
N GLU A 288 -53.82 87.48 -54.08
CA GLU A 288 -54.73 88.43 -53.45
C GLU A 288 -54.25 89.88 -53.64
N ALA A 289 -52.95 90.13 -53.47
CA ALA A 289 -52.34 91.42 -53.78
C ALA A 289 -52.49 91.80 -55.27
N HIS A 290 -52.30 90.85 -56.19
CA HIS A 290 -52.51 91.07 -57.62
C HIS A 290 -53.99 91.35 -57.96
N ARG A 291 -54.93 90.63 -57.34
CA ARG A 291 -56.37 90.90 -57.51
C ARG A 291 -56.75 92.28 -56.99
N ALA A 292 -56.27 92.66 -55.81
CA ALA A 292 -56.47 94.00 -55.25
C ALA A 292 -55.86 95.08 -56.17
N ALA A 293 -54.67 94.84 -56.74
CA ALA A 293 -54.04 95.75 -57.69
C ALA A 293 -54.83 95.90 -59.00
N ILE A 294 -55.38 94.80 -59.54
CA ILE A 294 -56.25 94.83 -60.73
C ILE A 294 -57.53 95.61 -60.44
N GLN A 295 -58.13 95.42 -59.27
CA GLN A 295 -59.35 96.13 -58.89
C GLN A 295 -59.09 97.63 -58.69
N ALA A 296 -57.99 97.99 -58.01
CA ALA A 296 -57.56 99.38 -57.89
C ALA A 296 -57.30 100.02 -59.27
N ARG A 297 -56.70 99.29 -60.21
CA ARG A 297 -56.48 99.76 -61.58
C ARG A 297 -57.78 99.89 -62.37
N LYS A 298 -58.72 98.96 -62.18
CA LYS A 298 -60.06 99.02 -62.77
C LYS A 298 -60.84 100.23 -62.25
N ASP A 299 -60.78 100.50 -60.95
CA ASP A 299 -61.41 101.67 -60.33
C ASP A 299 -60.75 102.98 -60.76
N ALA A 300 -59.41 103.01 -60.91
CA ALA A 300 -58.69 104.15 -61.46
C ALA A 300 -59.09 104.43 -62.91
N LEU A 301 -59.23 103.38 -63.74
CA LEU A 301 -59.74 103.50 -65.11
C LEU A 301 -61.19 103.97 -65.15
N LYS A 302 -62.04 103.48 -64.24
CA LYS A 302 -63.44 103.95 -64.12
C LYS A 302 -63.50 105.43 -63.76
N ARG A 303 -62.72 105.89 -62.78
CA ARG A 303 -62.58 107.32 -62.46
C ARG A 303 -62.05 108.14 -63.63
N GLN A 304 -61.12 107.59 -64.43
CA GLN A 304 -60.67 108.26 -65.65
C GLN A 304 -61.76 108.31 -66.72
N ALA A 305 -62.55 107.25 -66.88
CA ALA A 305 -63.68 107.22 -67.80
C ALA A 305 -64.76 108.23 -67.39
N GLU A 306 -65.06 108.38 -66.10
CA GLU A 306 -65.97 109.41 -65.57
C GLU A 306 -65.43 110.83 -65.78
N LYS A 307 -64.11 111.04 -65.60
CA LYS A 307 -63.45 112.31 -65.95
C LYS A 307 -63.46 112.59 -67.45
N ARG A 308 -63.37 111.56 -68.30
CA ARG A 308 -63.45 111.70 -69.76
C ARG A 308 -64.89 111.89 -70.24
N SER A 309 -65.89 111.24 -69.62
CA SER A 309 -67.30 111.48 -69.95
C SER A 309 -67.72 112.89 -69.55
N SER A 310 -67.21 113.43 -68.43
CA SER A 310 -67.42 114.83 -68.06
C SER A 310 -66.68 115.81 -68.98
N ALA A 311 -65.47 115.44 -69.46
CA ALA A 311 -64.75 116.22 -70.47
C ALA A 311 -65.41 116.17 -71.87
N SER A 312 -65.95 115.02 -72.28
CA SER A 312 -66.68 114.86 -73.55
C SER A 312 -68.05 115.53 -73.51
N SER A 313 -68.76 115.51 -72.38
CA SER A 313 -69.98 116.31 -72.22
C SER A 313 -69.68 117.80 -72.21
N ALA A 314 -68.57 118.24 -71.61
CA ALA A 314 -68.12 119.64 -71.66
C ALA A 314 -67.75 120.07 -73.10
N PHE A 315 -67.13 119.20 -73.89
CA PHE A 315 -66.79 119.46 -75.30
C PHE A 315 -68.03 119.58 -76.20
N VAL A 316 -69.04 118.72 -76.00
CA VAL A 316 -70.33 118.81 -76.74
C VAL A 316 -71.09 120.09 -76.37
N VAL A 317 -71.10 120.49 -75.09
CA VAL A 317 -71.70 121.77 -74.65
C VAL A 317 -70.93 122.97 -75.22
N ALA A 318 -69.59 122.91 -75.30
CA ALA A 318 -68.79 123.97 -75.91
C ALA A 318 -69.05 124.11 -77.43
N ILE A 319 -69.18 123.00 -78.17
CA ILE A 319 -69.53 123.03 -79.61
C ILE A 319 -70.96 123.55 -79.80
N ALA A 320 -71.91 123.13 -78.96
CA ALA A 320 -73.28 123.63 -79.04
C ALA A 320 -73.38 125.14 -78.75
N GLY A 321 -72.54 125.66 -77.83
CA GLY A 321 -72.38 127.10 -77.61
C GLY A 321 -71.79 127.82 -78.83
N MET A 322 -70.73 127.29 -79.44
CA MET A 322 -70.10 127.89 -80.63
C MET A 322 -70.98 127.87 -81.88
N VAL A 323 -71.84 126.87 -82.04
CA VAL A 323 -72.80 126.80 -83.17
C VAL A 323 -73.98 127.77 -82.97
N LYS A 324 -74.33 128.08 -81.72
CA LYS A 324 -75.29 129.14 -81.38
C LYS A 324 -74.69 130.54 -81.57
N ASP A 325 -73.43 130.75 -81.18
CA ASP A 325 -72.68 132.01 -81.41
C ASP A 325 -72.37 132.26 -82.90
N ARG A 326 -72.22 131.21 -83.74
CA ARG A 326 -72.06 131.38 -85.19
C ARG A 326 -73.29 131.96 -85.91
N LYS A 327 -74.48 131.88 -85.31
CA LYS A 327 -75.69 132.53 -85.88
C LYS A 327 -75.81 134.00 -85.47
N GLU A 328 -75.19 134.41 -84.37
CA GLU A 328 -75.23 135.80 -83.87
C GLU A 328 -74.03 136.63 -84.34
N THR A 329 -72.90 135.98 -84.69
CA THR A 329 -71.68 136.66 -85.15
C THR A 329 -71.64 136.99 -86.66
N ARG A 330 -72.70 136.69 -87.42
CA ARG A 330 -72.86 137.20 -88.80
C ARG A 330 -73.46 138.61 -88.84
N THR A 331 -74.01 139.12 -87.75
CA THR A 331 -74.78 140.37 -87.73
C THR A 331 -74.05 141.58 -87.17
N LEU A 332 -72.86 141.44 -86.58
CA LEU A 332 -72.14 142.57 -85.95
C LEU A 332 -70.62 142.54 -86.22
N GLY A 333 -70.24 142.28 -87.48
CA GLY A 333 -68.84 142.22 -87.93
C GLY A 333 -68.55 142.80 -89.32
N LYS A 334 -69.56 143.34 -90.02
CA LYS A 334 -69.35 144.64 -90.67
C LYS A 334 -68.91 145.56 -89.52
N THR A 335 -67.67 146.06 -89.58
CA THR A 335 -66.98 146.95 -88.63
C THR A 335 -65.93 146.35 -87.67
N ALA A 336 -65.15 145.33 -88.06
CA ALA A 336 -63.78 145.19 -87.51
C ALA A 336 -62.83 144.31 -88.35
N ALA A 337 -62.98 144.28 -89.68
CA ALA A 337 -61.94 143.76 -90.58
C ALA A 337 -60.72 144.69 -90.65
N PHE A 338 -60.24 145.17 -89.49
CA PHE A 338 -59.21 146.20 -89.36
C PHE A 338 -58.55 146.12 -87.97
N ALA A 339 -57.65 145.15 -87.77
CA ALA A 339 -56.36 145.29 -87.07
C ALA A 339 -55.82 143.93 -86.57
N ARG A 340 -54.80 143.42 -87.27
CA ARG A 340 -53.94 142.24 -87.01
C ARG A 340 -54.38 140.91 -87.60
#